data_AF-A0A3B9GY18-F1
#
_entry.id   AF-A0A3B9GY18-F1
#
_cell.length_a   1.000
_cell.length_b   1.000
_cell.length_c   1.000
_cell.angle_alpha   90.00
_cell.angle_beta   90.00
_cell.angle_gamma   90.00
#
_symmetry.space_group_name_H-M   'P 1'
#
loop_
_entity.id
_entity.type
_entity.pdbx_description
1 polymer ?
#
loop_
_entity_poly.entity_id
_entity_poly.type
_entity_poly.pdbx_seq_one_letter_code
_entity_poly.pdbx_strand_id
1 'polypeptide(L)'
;MPETAPPPFETAPGLAGLKGIRHGFFGRAGGGSTGLYASLNAGPGSGDDPAAVAQNRDIIRQAMGADALLSCHQIHSAQVVHVTEAWDTDRPQADAMVTTLPGFGLCILTADCTPVLFADAEAGVIGAAHAGWKGALGGVLEATVASMTELGARPGRIHAAIGPTIGQASYEVGPEFRDTFLE
;
A
#
# COMPACT_ATOMS: atom_id res chain seq x y z
N MET A 1 28.67 8.10 6.20
CA MET A 1 28.01 7.16 7.14
C MET A 1 28.06 5.79 6.51
N PRO A 2 28.28 4.68 7.25
CA PRO A 2 28.22 3.36 6.64
C PRO A 2 26.82 3.16 6.04
N GLU A 3 26.79 2.68 4.80
CA GLU A 3 25.57 2.40 4.05
C GLU A 3 24.80 1.30 4.80
N THR A 4 23.73 1.68 5.49
CA THR A 4 22.87 0.71 6.18
C THR A 4 22.16 -0.11 5.13
N ALA A 5 22.23 -1.44 5.24
CA ALA A 5 21.53 -2.35 4.33
C ALA A 5 20.04 -1.95 4.22
N PRO A 6 19.42 -2.04 3.03
CA PRO A 6 18.02 -1.71 2.86
C PRO A 6 17.15 -2.57 3.79
N PRO A 7 16.02 -2.05 4.27
CA PRO A 7 15.13 -2.83 5.13
C PRO A 7 14.62 -4.06 4.36
N PRO A 8 14.40 -5.18 5.06
CA PRO A 8 13.86 -6.38 4.42
C PRO A 8 12.42 -6.12 3.96
N PHE A 9 12.11 -6.57 2.74
CA PHE A 9 10.76 -6.62 2.21
C PHE A 9 10.55 -7.90 1.42
N GLU A 10 9.32 -8.37 1.37
CA GLU A 10 8.92 -9.52 0.57
C GLU A 10 8.36 -9.08 -0.78
N THR A 11 8.57 -9.91 -1.80
CA THR A 11 8.00 -9.69 -3.13
C THR A 11 7.05 -10.82 -3.49
N ALA A 12 5.91 -10.47 -4.11
CA ALA A 12 5.01 -11.45 -4.68
C ALA A 12 5.48 -11.93 -6.07
N PRO A 13 5.49 -13.25 -6.36
CA PRO A 13 5.89 -13.80 -7.65
C PRO A 13 5.08 -13.24 -8.85
N GLY A 14 3.78 -12.99 -8.65
CA GLY A 14 2.90 -12.47 -9.69
C GLY A 14 3.24 -11.07 -10.19
N LEU A 15 3.98 -10.28 -9.40
CA LEU A 15 4.45 -8.94 -9.78
C LEU A 15 5.96 -8.92 -10.08
N ALA A 16 6.76 -9.79 -9.45
CA ALA A 16 8.22 -9.80 -9.61
C ALA A 16 8.70 -10.09 -11.04
N GLY A 17 7.89 -10.81 -11.83
CA GLY A 17 8.19 -11.09 -13.24
C GLY A 17 7.86 -9.94 -14.21
N LEU A 18 7.24 -8.87 -13.74
CA LEU A 18 6.76 -7.78 -14.60
C LEU A 18 7.88 -6.75 -14.85
N LYS A 19 8.22 -6.56 -16.13
CA LYS A 19 9.25 -5.58 -16.53
C LYS A 19 8.83 -4.18 -16.13
N GLY A 20 9.74 -3.45 -15.47
CA GLY A 20 9.51 -2.05 -15.09
C GLY A 20 8.65 -1.86 -13.85
N ILE A 21 8.22 -2.94 -13.20
CA ILE A 21 7.48 -2.89 -11.94
C ILE A 21 8.44 -3.21 -10.80
N ARG A 22 8.38 -2.41 -9.73
CA ARG A 22 9.01 -2.70 -8.45
C ARG A 22 7.96 -2.58 -7.36
N HIS A 23 7.95 -3.55 -6.45
CA HIS A 23 7.03 -3.63 -5.33
C HIS A 23 7.72 -4.27 -4.13
N GLY A 24 7.10 -4.13 -2.97
CA GLY A 24 7.57 -4.77 -1.75
C GLY A 24 6.55 -4.67 -0.62
N PHE A 25 6.47 -5.73 0.18
CA PHE A 25 5.75 -5.74 1.45
C PHE A 25 6.78 -5.66 2.58
N PHE A 26 6.83 -4.52 3.26
CA PHE A 26 7.80 -4.26 4.31
C PHE A 26 7.32 -4.83 5.64
N GLY A 27 8.24 -5.44 6.37
CA GLY A 27 8.04 -5.78 7.78
C GLY A 27 8.40 -4.61 8.69
N ARG A 28 8.41 -4.88 10.01
CA ARG A 28 8.74 -3.86 11.02
C ARG A 28 10.24 -3.56 11.18
N ALA A 29 11.12 -4.27 10.49
CA ALA A 29 12.58 -4.22 10.68
C ALA A 29 13.26 -3.20 9.76
N GLY A 30 14.40 -2.65 10.21
CA GLY A 30 15.28 -1.81 9.36
C GLY A 30 14.95 -0.31 9.37
N GLY A 31 14.25 0.19 10.38
CA GLY A 31 13.99 1.63 10.54
C GLY A 31 14.60 2.23 11.81
N GLY A 32 14.29 3.50 12.08
CA GLY A 32 14.81 4.30 13.20
C GLY A 32 13.84 4.55 14.36
N SER A 33 12.58 4.10 14.27
CA SER A 33 11.61 4.25 15.35
C SER A 33 11.97 3.36 16.56
N THR A 34 11.46 3.71 17.73
CA THR A 34 11.75 3.00 19.00
C THR A 34 10.48 2.60 19.76
N GLY A 35 10.63 1.81 20.83
CA GLY A 35 9.52 1.40 21.69
C GLY A 35 8.44 0.62 20.94
N LEU A 36 7.18 1.02 21.10
CA LEU A 36 6.02 0.41 20.42
C LEU A 36 6.15 0.44 18.90
N TYR A 37 6.81 1.45 18.36
CA TYR A 37 6.98 1.69 16.92
C TYR A 37 8.26 1.08 16.35
N ALA A 38 9.06 0.40 17.18
CA ALA A 38 10.31 -0.19 16.72
C ALA A 38 10.06 -1.19 15.56
N SER A 39 10.67 -1.06 14.38
CA SER A 39 11.71 -0.10 13.97
C SER A 39 11.34 0.74 12.74
N LEU A 40 10.53 0.20 11.81
CA LEU A 40 10.21 0.83 10.52
C LEU A 40 8.74 1.29 10.46
N ASN A 41 8.31 2.12 11.42
CA ASN A 41 6.98 2.71 11.37
C ASN A 41 6.91 3.79 10.28
N ALA A 42 6.06 3.58 9.28
CA ALA A 42 5.89 4.49 8.13
C ALA A 42 4.61 5.33 8.19
N GLY A 43 3.87 5.28 9.30
CA GLY A 43 2.53 5.86 9.45
C GLY A 43 2.52 7.30 9.95
N PRO A 44 2.26 8.32 9.11
CA PRO A 44 2.28 9.73 9.55
C PRO A 44 1.13 10.12 10.48
N GLY A 45 0.10 9.27 10.59
CA GLY A 45 -1.00 9.45 11.55
C GLY A 45 -0.83 8.69 12.86
N SER A 46 0.32 8.03 13.07
CA SER A 46 0.62 7.35 14.33
C SER A 46 1.05 8.35 15.43
N GLY A 47 1.13 7.90 16.67
CA GLY A 47 1.67 8.69 17.79
C GLY A 47 3.19 8.60 17.94
N ASP A 48 3.91 8.26 16.87
CA ASP A 48 5.38 8.16 16.86
C ASP A 48 6.02 9.54 16.62
N ASP A 49 7.34 9.62 16.77
CA ASP A 49 8.12 10.80 16.40
C ASP A 49 7.99 11.06 14.88
N PRO A 50 7.44 12.22 14.45
CA PRO A 50 7.31 12.55 13.04
C PRO A 50 8.64 12.52 12.27
N ALA A 51 9.76 12.85 12.91
CA ALA A 51 11.08 12.80 12.29
C ALA A 51 11.52 11.35 12.02
N ALA A 52 11.27 10.43 12.96
CA ALA A 52 11.53 9.01 12.78
C ALA A 52 10.65 8.42 11.66
N VAL A 53 9.37 8.79 11.62
CA VAL A 53 8.46 8.36 10.54
C VAL A 53 8.92 8.89 9.18
N ALA A 54 9.32 10.15 9.08
CA ALA A 54 9.84 10.73 7.84
C ALA A 54 11.11 9.99 7.37
N GLN A 55 12.04 9.69 8.29
CA GLN A 55 13.23 8.90 7.99
C GLN A 55 12.87 7.49 7.50
N ASN A 56 11.96 6.79 8.16
CA ASN A 56 11.53 5.44 7.76
C ASN A 56 10.89 5.43 6.36
N ARG A 57 10.10 6.45 6.04
CA ARG A 57 9.50 6.60 4.71
C ARG A 57 10.56 6.86 3.64
N ASP A 58 11.59 7.65 3.95
CA ASP A 58 12.69 7.87 3.01
C ASP A 58 13.50 6.58 2.79
N ILE A 59 13.73 5.78 3.84
CA ILE A 59 14.36 4.46 3.71
C ILE A 59 13.55 3.55 2.76
N ILE A 60 12.23 3.50 2.92
CA ILE A 60 11.33 2.71 2.03
C ILE A 60 11.39 3.24 0.59
N ARG A 61 11.32 4.56 0.42
CA ARG A 61 11.41 5.23 -0.89
C ARG A 61 12.71 4.85 -1.60
N GLN A 62 13.85 4.92 -0.89
CA GLN A 62 15.16 4.56 -1.43
C GLN A 62 15.25 3.06 -1.78
N ALA A 63 14.75 2.17 -0.92
CA ALA A 63 14.71 0.73 -1.22
C ALA A 63 13.88 0.42 -2.48
N MET A 64 12.80 1.18 -2.68
CA MET A 64 11.97 1.10 -3.88
C MET A 64 12.54 1.87 -5.07
N GLY A 65 13.66 2.57 -4.93
CA GLY A 65 14.23 3.40 -6.01
C GLY A 65 13.24 4.42 -6.56
N ALA A 66 12.31 4.89 -5.72
CA ALA A 66 11.26 5.83 -6.10
C ALA A 66 11.75 7.28 -5.91
N ASP A 67 11.31 8.18 -6.78
CA ASP A 67 11.54 9.62 -6.62
C ASP A 67 10.61 10.19 -5.55
N ALA A 68 9.37 9.71 -5.49
CA ALA A 68 8.37 10.08 -4.49
C ALA A 68 7.67 8.84 -3.92
N LEU A 69 7.34 8.85 -2.63
CA LEU A 69 6.57 7.80 -1.96
C LEU A 69 5.30 8.41 -1.33
N LEU A 70 4.16 8.14 -1.95
CA LEU A 70 2.89 8.72 -1.59
C LEU A 70 2.04 7.74 -0.79
N SER A 71 1.23 8.28 0.12
CA SER A 71 0.23 7.53 0.88
C SER A 71 -0.97 8.42 1.13
N CYS A 72 -2.17 7.85 1.15
CA CYS A 72 -3.40 8.54 1.52
C CYS A 72 -3.53 8.70 3.04
N HIS A 73 -4.50 9.51 3.46
CA HIS A 73 -5.11 9.39 4.77
C HIS A 73 -6.21 8.31 4.69
N GLN A 74 -5.86 7.08 5.08
CA GLN A 74 -6.73 5.90 4.97
C GLN A 74 -7.92 5.99 5.95
N ILE A 75 -9.13 5.80 5.44
CA ILE A 75 -10.39 5.96 6.19
C ILE A 75 -11.33 4.75 6.10
N HIS A 76 -10.82 3.60 5.62
CA HIS A 76 -11.57 2.36 5.41
C HIS A 76 -12.76 2.51 4.44
N SER A 77 -12.57 3.33 3.40
CA SER A 77 -13.50 3.57 2.31
C SER A 77 -13.19 2.72 1.06
N ALA A 78 -13.98 2.91 0.01
CA ALA A 78 -13.69 2.43 -1.35
C ALA A 78 -13.18 3.55 -2.28
N GLN A 79 -12.77 4.70 -1.71
CA GLN A 79 -12.31 5.84 -2.51
C GLN A 79 -10.91 5.59 -3.08
N VAL A 80 -10.76 5.88 -4.37
CA VAL A 80 -9.51 5.74 -5.13
C VAL A 80 -9.04 7.11 -5.59
N VAL A 81 -7.76 7.41 -5.41
CA VAL A 81 -7.13 8.65 -5.89
C VAL A 81 -6.31 8.36 -7.14
N HIS A 82 -6.52 9.16 -8.19
CA HIS A 82 -5.63 9.20 -9.35
C HIS A 82 -4.45 10.11 -9.00
N VAL A 83 -3.26 9.53 -8.88
CA VAL A 83 -2.05 10.29 -8.58
C VAL A 83 -1.51 10.88 -9.88
N THR A 84 -1.67 12.19 -10.00
CA THR A 84 -1.17 12.99 -11.13
C THR A 84 0.01 13.89 -10.75
N GLU A 85 0.30 14.03 -9.47
CA GLU A 85 1.45 14.77 -8.92
C GLU A 85 1.76 14.32 -7.49
N ALA A 86 2.90 14.77 -6.95
CA ALA A 86 3.27 14.48 -5.57
C ALA A 86 2.54 15.41 -4.60
N TRP A 87 2.25 14.93 -3.40
CA TRP A 87 1.72 15.76 -2.30
C TRP A 87 2.64 15.68 -1.08
N ASP A 88 2.84 16.82 -0.42
CA ASP A 88 3.78 16.94 0.70
C ASP A 88 3.13 16.67 2.06
N THR A 89 2.05 17.38 2.40
CA THR A 89 1.43 17.32 3.75
C THR A 89 -0.05 16.97 3.74
N ASP A 90 -0.81 17.45 2.75
CA ASP A 90 -2.25 17.23 2.66
C ASP A 90 -2.56 15.94 1.88
N ARG A 91 -2.40 14.81 2.57
CA ARG A 91 -2.72 13.50 2.02
C ARG A 91 -4.23 13.38 1.78
N PRO A 92 -4.68 13.03 0.56
CA PRO A 92 -6.10 12.87 0.27
C PRO A 92 -6.71 11.76 1.13
N GLN A 93 -7.96 11.96 1.55
CA GLN A 93 -8.74 10.90 2.20
C GLN A 93 -9.15 9.87 1.15
N ALA A 94 -8.64 8.67 1.28
CA ALA A 94 -8.89 7.55 0.37
C ALA A 94 -8.18 6.30 0.89
N ASP A 95 -8.54 5.15 0.33
CA ASP A 95 -7.95 3.86 0.70
C ASP A 95 -7.27 3.18 -0.47
N ALA A 96 -7.32 3.76 -1.66
CA ALA A 96 -6.55 3.29 -2.80
C ALA A 96 -5.96 4.44 -3.62
N MET A 97 -4.88 4.12 -4.32
CA MET A 97 -4.24 5.02 -5.28
C MET A 97 -3.97 4.27 -6.58
N VAL A 98 -4.03 4.98 -7.69
CA VAL A 98 -3.58 4.51 -9.00
C VAL A 98 -2.72 5.57 -9.68
N THR A 99 -1.75 5.16 -10.49
CA THR A 99 -0.93 6.10 -11.26
C THR A 99 -0.35 5.47 -12.52
N THR A 100 0.01 6.35 -13.46
CA THR A 100 0.84 6.05 -14.63
C THR A 100 2.20 6.77 -14.59
N LEU A 101 2.50 7.49 -13.50
CA LEU A 101 3.71 8.29 -13.40
C LEU A 101 4.92 7.43 -13.04
N PRO A 102 5.97 7.38 -13.89
CA PRO A 102 7.22 6.72 -13.54
C PRO A 102 7.89 7.39 -12.34
N GLY A 103 8.59 6.62 -11.52
CA GLY A 103 9.29 7.12 -10.33
C GLY A 103 8.39 7.31 -9.09
N PHE A 104 7.07 7.19 -9.22
CA PHE A 104 6.15 7.32 -8.09
C PHE A 104 5.86 5.98 -7.43
N GLY A 105 6.13 5.88 -6.13
CA GLY A 105 5.76 4.74 -5.29
C GLY A 105 4.44 4.99 -4.56
N LEU A 106 3.53 4.01 -4.63
CA LEU A 106 2.25 4.02 -3.90
C LEU A 106 2.39 3.19 -2.62
N CYS A 107 2.25 3.84 -1.46
CA CYS A 107 2.39 3.23 -0.14
C CYS A 107 1.03 3.12 0.55
N ILE A 108 0.65 1.88 0.85
CA ILE A 108 -0.49 1.55 1.70
C ILE A 108 0.03 1.08 3.06
N LEU A 109 -0.47 1.68 4.13
CA LEU A 109 -0.09 1.38 5.50
C LEU A 109 -1.05 0.35 6.08
N THR A 110 -0.52 -0.71 6.68
CA THR A 110 -1.34 -1.74 7.33
C THR A 110 -0.68 -2.20 8.63
N ALA A 111 -1.54 -2.58 9.56
CA ALA A 111 -1.25 -3.47 10.67
C ALA A 111 -2.56 -4.26 10.85
N ASP A 112 -2.56 -5.51 10.40
CA ASP A 112 -3.72 -6.42 10.26
C ASP A 112 -4.53 -6.29 8.97
N CYS A 113 -5.00 -5.10 8.57
CA CYS A 113 -5.79 -4.94 7.33
C CYS A 113 -5.03 -5.39 6.08
N THR A 114 -5.72 -5.79 5.01
CA THR A 114 -5.10 -6.41 3.84
C THR A 114 -4.55 -5.37 2.86
N PRO A 115 -3.23 -5.30 2.60
CA PRO A 115 -2.71 -4.51 1.49
C PRO A 115 -2.78 -5.31 0.19
N VAL A 116 -3.26 -4.69 -0.88
CA VAL A 116 -3.26 -5.29 -2.23
C VAL A 116 -2.54 -4.37 -3.19
N LEU A 117 -1.55 -4.92 -3.90
CA LEU A 117 -0.80 -4.22 -4.94
C LEU A 117 -1.22 -4.73 -6.31
N PHE A 118 -1.31 -3.83 -7.29
CA PHE A 118 -1.77 -4.11 -8.65
C PHE A 118 -0.79 -3.53 -9.68
N ALA A 119 -0.64 -4.21 -10.82
CA ALA A 119 0.08 -3.67 -11.96
C ALA A 119 -0.43 -4.22 -13.30
N ASP A 120 -0.56 -3.34 -14.31
CA ASP A 120 -0.53 -3.69 -15.74
C ASP A 120 0.76 -3.07 -16.32
N ALA A 121 1.78 -3.91 -16.48
CA ALA A 121 3.10 -3.47 -16.94
C ALA A 121 3.12 -3.05 -18.42
N GLU A 122 2.16 -3.51 -19.23
CA GLU A 122 2.08 -3.12 -20.64
C GLU A 122 1.44 -1.74 -20.78
N ALA A 123 0.43 -1.42 -19.96
CA ALA A 123 -0.15 -0.09 -19.89
C ALA A 123 0.69 0.90 -19.06
N GLY A 124 1.62 0.40 -18.25
CA GLY A 124 2.42 1.24 -17.34
C GLY A 124 1.58 1.80 -16.18
N VAL A 125 0.58 1.05 -15.72
CA VAL A 125 -0.35 1.46 -14.65
C VAL A 125 -0.07 0.61 -13.41
N ILE A 126 0.09 1.27 -12.26
CA ILE A 126 0.15 0.62 -10.95
C ILE A 126 -1.00 1.09 -10.06
N GLY A 127 -1.41 0.21 -9.14
CA GLY A 127 -2.40 0.52 -8.12
C GLY A 127 -2.00 -0.08 -6.77
N ALA A 128 -2.46 0.53 -5.69
CA ALA A 128 -2.30 0.00 -4.34
C ALA A 128 -3.55 0.32 -3.52
N ALA A 129 -4.08 -0.69 -2.82
CA ALA A 129 -5.31 -0.58 -2.04
C ALA A 129 -5.14 -1.09 -0.61
N HIS A 130 -5.78 -0.39 0.32
CA HIS A 130 -6.01 -0.76 1.70
C HIS A 130 -7.38 -1.43 1.81
N ALA A 131 -7.39 -2.76 1.88
CA ALA A 131 -8.59 -3.56 2.00
C ALA A 131 -8.77 -4.07 3.44
N GLY A 132 -8.97 -3.13 4.38
CA GLY A 132 -9.62 -3.48 5.64
C GLY A 132 -11.05 -3.94 5.40
N TRP A 133 -11.68 -4.64 6.35
CA TRP A 133 -12.97 -5.30 6.13
C TRP A 133 -14.07 -4.39 5.54
N LYS A 134 -14.18 -3.13 6.00
CA LYS A 134 -15.15 -2.16 5.46
C LYS A 134 -14.85 -1.76 4.02
N GLY A 135 -13.56 -1.52 3.70
CA GLY A 135 -13.14 -1.15 2.36
C GLY A 135 -13.30 -2.31 1.39
N ALA A 136 -12.96 -3.53 1.83
CA ALA A 136 -13.17 -4.77 1.06
C ALA A 136 -14.65 -4.99 0.75
N LEU A 137 -15.53 -4.90 1.76
CA LEU A 137 -16.98 -4.99 1.56
C LEU A 137 -17.52 -3.86 0.68
N GLY A 138 -16.97 -2.65 0.84
CA GLY A 138 -17.35 -1.46 0.08
C GLY A 138 -16.85 -1.45 -1.38
N GLY A 139 -16.07 -2.45 -1.79
CA GLY A 139 -15.62 -2.60 -3.17
C GLY A 139 -14.34 -1.84 -3.53
N VAL A 140 -13.42 -1.62 -2.58
CA VAL A 140 -12.17 -0.87 -2.84
C VAL A 140 -11.29 -1.55 -3.90
N LEU A 141 -11.33 -2.89 -4.01
CA LEU A 141 -10.53 -3.63 -4.99
C LEU A 141 -11.09 -3.43 -6.39
N GLU A 142 -12.41 -3.53 -6.54
CA GLU A 142 -13.17 -3.31 -7.76
C GLU A 142 -13.01 -1.87 -8.24
N ALA A 143 -13.12 -0.91 -7.32
CA ALA A 143 -12.89 0.50 -7.61
C ALA A 143 -11.45 0.74 -8.08
N THR A 144 -10.45 0.11 -7.44
CA THR A 144 -9.05 0.23 -7.86
C THR A 144 -8.84 -0.29 -9.28
N VAL A 145 -9.40 -1.46 -9.61
CA VAL A 145 -9.31 -2.05 -10.97
C VAL A 145 -10.02 -1.18 -12.01
N ALA A 146 -11.19 -0.60 -11.65
CA ALA A 146 -11.91 0.32 -12.52
C ALA A 146 -11.07 1.57 -12.81
N SER A 147 -10.52 2.22 -11.78
CA SER A 147 -9.63 3.37 -11.92
C SER A 147 -8.36 3.06 -12.72
N MET A 148 -7.75 1.88 -12.54
CA MET A 148 -6.64 1.46 -13.39
C MET A 148 -7.06 1.33 -14.86
N THR A 149 -8.27 0.84 -15.12
CA THR A 149 -8.81 0.68 -16.48
C THR A 149 -9.08 2.03 -17.14
N GLU A 150 -9.54 3.02 -16.38
CA GLU A 150 -9.66 4.42 -16.83
C GLU A 150 -8.31 5.00 -17.28
N LEU A 151 -7.22 4.55 -16.65
CA LEU A 151 -5.84 4.92 -17.03
C LEU A 151 -5.24 4.04 -18.15
N GLY A 152 -6.05 3.18 -18.77
CA GLY A 152 -5.66 2.36 -19.92
C GLY A 152 -5.16 0.95 -19.59
N ALA A 153 -5.20 0.52 -18.32
CA ALA A 153 -4.98 -0.87 -17.97
C ALA A 153 -6.08 -1.77 -18.56
N ARG A 154 -5.78 -3.06 -18.73
CA ARG A 154 -6.78 -4.06 -19.13
C ARG A 154 -6.98 -5.07 -18.00
N PRO A 155 -8.21 -5.35 -17.54
CA PRO A 155 -8.46 -6.29 -16.46
C PRO A 155 -7.75 -7.65 -16.61
N GLY A 156 -7.75 -8.22 -17.82
CA GLY A 156 -7.07 -9.50 -18.10
C GLY A 156 -5.53 -9.45 -18.07
N ARG A 157 -4.92 -8.27 -17.91
CA ARG A 157 -3.48 -8.04 -17.76
C ARG A 157 -3.11 -7.44 -16.40
N ILE A 158 -4.09 -7.13 -15.55
CA ILE A 158 -3.80 -6.64 -14.20
C ILE A 158 -3.40 -7.83 -13.34
N HIS A 159 -2.16 -7.81 -12.89
CA HIS A 159 -1.67 -8.70 -11.87
C HIS A 159 -1.95 -8.08 -10.51
N ALA A 160 -2.43 -8.88 -9.56
CA ALA A 160 -2.66 -8.47 -8.19
C ALA A 160 -1.82 -9.33 -7.23
N ALA A 161 -1.36 -8.72 -6.14
CA ALA A 161 -0.68 -9.39 -5.05
C ALA A 161 -1.30 -8.98 -3.71
N ILE A 162 -1.73 -9.98 -2.94
CA ILE A 162 -2.17 -9.81 -1.56
C ILE A 162 -0.95 -9.90 -0.65
N GLY A 163 -0.74 -8.87 0.17
CA GLY A 163 0.37 -8.81 1.11
C GLY A 163 0.06 -9.39 2.50
N PRO A 164 1.03 -9.29 3.43
CA PRO A 164 0.85 -9.70 4.81
C PRO A 164 -0.36 -9.03 5.45
N THR A 165 -1.20 -9.82 6.10
CA THR A 165 -2.47 -9.40 6.71
C THR A 165 -2.80 -10.36 7.86
N ILE A 166 -3.77 -10.00 8.69
CA ILE A 166 -4.25 -10.89 9.74
C ILE A 166 -4.85 -12.16 9.11
N GLY A 167 -4.35 -13.32 9.52
CA GLY A 167 -4.79 -14.61 9.01
C GLY A 167 -6.08 -15.08 9.69
N GLN A 168 -6.80 -16.00 9.04
CA GLN A 168 -8.07 -16.55 9.54
C GLN A 168 -7.98 -17.08 10.98
N ALA A 169 -6.88 -17.77 11.33
CA ALA A 169 -6.67 -18.32 12.67
C ALA A 169 -6.50 -17.25 13.77
N SER A 170 -6.29 -15.99 13.40
CA SER A 170 -6.07 -14.87 14.31
C SER A 170 -7.15 -13.79 14.21
N TYR A 171 -8.03 -13.85 13.20
CA TYR A 171 -9.05 -12.84 12.97
C TYR A 171 -10.41 -13.26 13.56
N GLU A 172 -10.52 -13.20 14.88
CA GLU A 172 -11.79 -13.45 15.58
C GLU A 172 -12.77 -12.29 15.38
N VAL A 173 -14.03 -12.61 15.05
CA VAL A 173 -15.10 -11.65 14.82
C VAL A 173 -16.42 -12.13 15.44
N GLY A 174 -17.29 -11.17 15.79
CA GLY A 174 -18.63 -11.46 16.30
C GLY A 174 -19.62 -11.90 15.20
N PRO A 175 -20.77 -12.48 15.57
CA PRO A 175 -21.81 -12.89 14.62
C PRO A 175 -22.34 -11.72 13.77
N GLU A 176 -22.43 -10.52 14.34
CA GLU A 176 -22.87 -9.30 13.64
C GLU A 176 -21.97 -8.93 12.47
N PHE A 177 -20.67 -9.18 12.62
CA PHE A 177 -19.71 -9.01 11.54
C PHE A 177 -19.96 -10.03 10.44
N ARG A 178 -20.12 -11.32 10.80
CA ARG A 178 -20.38 -12.39 9.83
C ARG A 178 -21.63 -12.10 9.01
N ASP A 179 -22.72 -11.72 9.66
CA ASP A 179 -24.02 -11.51 9.02
C ASP A 179 -23.94 -10.38 7.97
N THR A 180 -23.14 -9.34 8.23
CA THR A 180 -22.87 -8.25 7.27
C THR A 180 -22.33 -8.74 5.91
N PHE A 181 -21.65 -9.89 5.86
CA PHE A 181 -21.07 -10.45 4.63
C PHE A 181 -21.93 -11.54 3.96
N LEU A 182 -22.97 -12.03 4.63
CA LEU A 182 -23.80 -13.14 4.15
C LEU A 182 -25.19 -12.70 3.65
N GLU A 183 -25.56 -11.44 3.88
CA GLU A 183 -26.74 -10.80 3.32
C GLU A 183 -26.53 -10.39 1.84
#